data_AF-A0A0X8VE50-F1
#
_entry.id   AF-A0A0X8VE50-F1
#
_cell.length_a   1.000
_cell.length_b   1.000
_cell.length_c   1.000
_cell.angle_alpha   90.00
_cell.angle_beta   90.00
_cell.angle_gamma   90.00
#
_symmetry.space_group_name_H-M   'P 1'
#
loop_
_entity.id
_entity.type
_entity.pdbx_description
1 polymer ?
#
loop_
_entity_poly.entity_id
_entity_poly.type
_entity_poly.pdbx_seq_one_letter_code
_entity_poly.pdbx_strand_id
1 'polypeptide(L)'
;MDKTDYSVLVVFLFLYVFITFCGQCPYINAVRFSVICLCLIPAMRYGVPMAAAFTLLSDGFLLFSSYEKMGVFFFCLVQLFYISFFLDKRPSPWCFFFCLPLILLPLPVLGGVYALLFLLHAFIAFSLWKQKKAKPFFGLYLLGLFLFICCDISVAIGYFSAPNPILIWIFYAPSQILLAFTAKALPPLPRPFVLYP
;
A
#
# COMPACT_ATOMS: atom_id res chain seq x y z
N MET A 1 2.53 -16.19 15.25
CA MET A 1 3.11 -16.23 13.89
C MET A 1 3.41 -17.67 13.57
N ASP A 2 3.04 -18.12 12.38
CA ASP A 2 3.36 -19.49 11.93
C ASP A 2 4.84 -19.54 11.47
N LYS A 3 5.45 -20.72 11.36
CA LYS A 3 6.87 -20.87 10.95
C LYS A 3 7.17 -20.17 9.62
N THR A 4 6.21 -20.17 8.70
CA THR A 4 6.26 -19.47 7.41
C THR A 4 6.41 -17.96 7.55
N ASP A 5 5.81 -17.35 8.58
CA ASP A 5 5.88 -15.90 8.80
C ASP A 5 7.30 -15.46 9.22
N TYR A 6 8.04 -16.30 9.94
CA TYR A 6 9.42 -16.00 10.38
C TYR A 6 10.42 -16.07 9.23
N SER A 7 10.34 -17.09 8.39
CA SER A 7 11.22 -17.21 7.22
C SER A 7 11.03 -16.03 6.26
N VAL A 8 9.78 -15.58 6.05
CA VAL A 8 9.50 -14.39 5.24
C VAL A 8 10.14 -13.14 5.85
N LEU A 9 10.04 -12.94 7.17
CA LEU A 9 10.63 -11.79 7.86
C LEU A 9 12.17 -11.78 7.75
N VAL A 10 12.83 -12.93 7.90
CA VAL A 10 14.29 -13.05 7.78
C VAL A 10 14.76 -12.73 6.37
N VAL A 11 14.09 -13.32 5.35
CA VAL A 11 14.42 -13.03 3.95
C VAL A 11 14.16 -11.56 3.64
N PHE A 12 13.07 -10.98 4.14
CA PHE A 12 12.82 -9.55 4.01
C PHE A 12 13.97 -8.72 4.59
N LEU A 13 14.40 -8.99 5.83
CA LEU A 13 15.43 -8.19 6.49
C LEU A 13 16.74 -8.19 5.70
N PHE A 14 17.12 -9.35 5.15
CA PHE A 14 18.30 -9.46 4.29
C PHE A 14 18.15 -8.61 3.02
N LEU A 15 17.01 -8.71 2.32
CA LEU A 15 16.77 -7.94 1.10
C LEU A 15 16.62 -6.43 1.39
N TYR A 16 16.07 -6.05 2.54
CA TYR A 16 15.95 -4.66 2.96
C TYR A 16 17.33 -4.04 3.20
N VAL A 17 18.20 -4.73 3.94
CA VAL A 17 19.60 -4.32 4.12
C VAL A 17 20.29 -4.21 2.76
N PHE A 18 20.11 -5.18 1.87
CA PHE A 18 20.65 -5.11 0.51
C PHE A 18 20.17 -3.87 -0.25
N ILE A 19 18.88 -3.52 -0.17
CA ILE A 19 18.34 -2.32 -0.85
C ILE A 19 18.97 -1.04 -0.31
N THR A 20 19.18 -0.97 1.01
CA THR A 20 19.76 0.22 1.66
C THR A 20 21.24 0.41 1.30
N PHE A 21 22.03 -0.66 1.29
CA PHE A 21 23.50 -0.57 1.11
C PHE A 21 23.97 -0.81 -0.33
N CYS A 22 23.19 -1.51 -1.16
CA CYS A 22 23.54 -1.87 -2.53
C CYS A 22 22.58 -1.24 -3.56
N GLY A 23 21.99 -0.09 -3.23
CA GLY A 23 20.94 0.60 -4.00
C GLY A 23 21.30 1.00 -5.45
N GLN A 24 22.57 0.89 -5.85
CA GLN A 24 23.05 1.18 -7.21
C GLN A 24 23.33 -0.08 -8.06
N CYS A 25 23.05 -1.28 -7.55
CA CYS A 25 23.19 -2.52 -8.30
C CYS A 25 22.24 -2.55 -9.53
N PRO A 26 22.66 -3.08 -10.70
CA PRO A 26 21.80 -3.19 -11.89
C PRO A 26 20.53 -4.02 -11.65
N TYR A 27 20.55 -4.92 -10.68
CA TYR A 27 19.41 -5.78 -10.33
C TYR A 27 18.53 -5.21 -9.21
N ILE A 28 18.75 -3.96 -8.79
CA ILE A 28 18.09 -3.38 -7.61
C ILE A 28 16.56 -3.40 -7.73
N ASN A 29 16.01 -3.15 -8.91
CA ASN A 29 14.55 -3.15 -9.11
C ASN A 29 13.95 -4.56 -8.98
N ALA A 30 14.69 -5.60 -9.36
CA ALA A 30 14.28 -6.99 -9.14
C ALA A 30 14.26 -7.35 -7.65
N VAL A 31 15.26 -6.89 -6.89
CA VAL A 31 15.32 -7.08 -5.43
C VAL A 31 14.16 -6.35 -4.74
N ARG A 32 13.95 -5.09 -5.11
CA ARG A 32 12.81 -4.25 -4.67
C ARG A 32 11.47 -4.93 -4.92
N PHE A 33 11.25 -5.43 -6.13
CA PHE A 33 10.02 -6.14 -6.46
C PHE A 33 9.87 -7.46 -5.70
N SER A 34 10.97 -8.18 -5.48
CA SER A 34 10.98 -9.41 -4.67
C SER A 34 10.55 -9.14 -3.23
N VAL A 35 11.00 -8.02 -2.64
CA VAL A 35 10.55 -7.57 -1.31
C VAL A 35 9.05 -7.35 -1.29
N ILE A 36 8.49 -6.69 -2.31
CA ILE A 36 7.05 -6.46 -2.42
C ILE A 36 6.29 -7.78 -2.51
N CYS A 37 6.72 -8.69 -3.39
CA CYS A 37 6.10 -10.00 -3.54
C CYS A 37 6.07 -10.77 -2.20
N LEU A 38 7.18 -10.77 -1.47
CA LEU A 38 7.28 -11.42 -0.16
C LEU A 38 6.33 -10.78 0.86
N CYS A 39 6.29 -9.45 0.91
CA CYS A 39 5.38 -8.71 1.79
C CYS A 39 3.92 -9.00 1.46
N LEU A 40 3.53 -9.18 0.19
CA LEU A 40 2.11 -9.31 -0.17
C LEU A 40 1.54 -10.72 0.02
N ILE A 41 2.36 -11.74 0.32
CA ILE A 41 1.87 -13.11 0.58
C ILE A 41 0.83 -13.13 1.74
N PRO A 42 1.11 -12.56 2.94
CA PRO A 42 0.10 -12.44 3.99
C PRO A 42 -1.12 -11.60 3.60
N ALA A 43 -0.92 -10.49 2.86
CA ALA A 43 -2.01 -9.62 2.42
C ALA A 43 -2.99 -10.34 1.46
N MET A 44 -2.47 -11.16 0.54
CA MET A 44 -3.26 -11.99 -0.37
C MET A 44 -4.05 -13.08 0.36
N ARG A 45 -3.51 -13.61 1.46
CA ARG A 45 -4.14 -14.71 2.21
C ARG A 45 -5.17 -14.25 3.25
N TYR A 46 -4.96 -13.08 3.85
CA TYR A 46 -5.73 -12.64 5.02
C TYR A 46 -6.29 -11.21 4.94
N GLY A 47 -5.84 -10.41 3.97
CA GLY A 47 -6.24 -9.01 3.82
C GLY A 47 -7.31 -8.81 2.74
N VAL A 48 -7.07 -7.83 1.88
CA VAL A 48 -7.91 -7.51 0.71
C VAL A 48 -7.18 -7.99 -0.54
N PRO A 49 -7.45 -9.20 -1.07
CA PRO A 49 -6.62 -9.83 -2.09
C PRO A 49 -6.52 -9.01 -3.39
N MET A 50 -7.63 -8.39 -3.80
CA MET A 50 -7.64 -7.52 -4.97
C MET A 50 -6.78 -6.26 -4.77
N ALA A 51 -6.75 -5.70 -3.56
CA ALA A 51 -5.87 -4.58 -3.27
C ALA A 51 -4.40 -5.02 -3.35
N ALA A 52 -4.04 -6.18 -2.79
CA ALA A 52 -2.69 -6.72 -2.91
C ALA A 52 -2.31 -7.03 -4.38
N ALA A 53 -3.23 -7.54 -5.20
CA ALA A 53 -3.00 -7.74 -6.63
C ALA A 53 -2.76 -6.41 -7.38
N PHE A 54 -3.54 -5.37 -7.08
CA PHE A 54 -3.32 -4.04 -7.66
C PHE A 54 -2.04 -3.37 -7.15
N THR A 55 -1.61 -3.64 -5.90
CA THR A 55 -0.29 -3.22 -5.40
C THR A 55 0.82 -3.85 -6.24
N LEU A 56 0.78 -5.18 -6.47
CA LEU A 56 1.76 -5.86 -7.34
C LEU A 56 1.82 -5.25 -8.75
N LEU A 57 0.66 -4.98 -9.34
CA LEU A 57 0.60 -4.36 -10.67
C LEU A 57 1.18 -2.94 -10.63
N SER A 58 0.78 -2.13 -9.64
CA SER A 58 1.25 -0.76 -9.47
C SER A 58 2.77 -0.70 -9.38
N ASP A 59 3.35 -1.44 -8.44
CA ASP A 59 4.79 -1.47 -8.24
C ASP A 59 5.54 -2.07 -9.43
N GLY A 60 4.95 -3.05 -10.11
CA GLY A 60 5.51 -3.59 -11.35
C GLY A 60 5.66 -2.53 -12.43
N PHE A 61 4.62 -1.71 -12.65
CA PHE A 61 4.69 -0.58 -13.59
C PHE A 61 5.71 0.46 -13.15
N LEU A 62 5.77 0.80 -11.85
CA LEU A 62 6.70 1.82 -11.34
C LEU A 62 8.16 1.39 -11.35
N LEU A 63 8.46 0.09 -11.22
CA LEU A 63 9.84 -0.42 -11.18
C LEU A 63 10.39 -0.84 -12.54
N PHE A 64 9.54 -1.27 -13.47
CA PHE A 64 9.99 -1.90 -14.72
C PHE A 64 9.48 -1.21 -16.00
N SER A 65 8.68 -0.16 -15.89
CA SER A 65 8.13 0.52 -17.06
C SER A 65 8.28 2.04 -16.95
N SER A 66 8.14 2.72 -18.09
CA SER A 66 8.02 4.18 -18.15
C SER A 66 6.57 4.68 -17.96
N TYR A 67 5.62 3.77 -17.75
CA TYR A 67 4.18 4.09 -17.63
C TYR A 67 3.79 4.40 -16.18
N GLU A 68 4.37 5.43 -15.58
CA GLU A 68 4.13 5.83 -14.18
C GLU A 68 2.64 6.07 -13.87
N LYS A 69 1.91 6.63 -14.85
CA LYS A 69 0.45 6.83 -14.76
C LYS A 69 -0.31 5.54 -14.47
N MET A 70 0.10 4.41 -15.06
CA MET A 70 -0.52 3.11 -14.80
C MET A 70 -0.28 2.68 -13.35
N GLY A 71 0.94 2.89 -12.86
CA GLY A 71 1.30 2.68 -11.45
C GLY A 71 0.35 3.43 -10.51
N VAL A 72 0.26 4.75 -10.67
CA VAL A 72 -0.60 5.60 -9.83
C VAL A 72 -2.08 5.22 -9.97
N PHE A 73 -2.55 4.90 -11.18
CA PHE A 73 -3.91 4.42 -11.41
C PHE A 73 -4.24 3.16 -10.61
N PHE A 74 -3.36 2.15 -10.62
CA PHE A 74 -3.55 0.95 -9.82
C PHE A 74 -3.54 1.27 -8.32
N PHE A 75 -2.70 2.20 -7.86
CA PHE A 75 -2.76 2.65 -6.47
C PHE A 75 -4.09 3.31 -6.10
N CYS A 76 -4.74 4.07 -6.99
CA CYS A 76 -6.10 4.55 -6.74
C CYS A 76 -7.07 3.38 -6.48
N LEU A 77 -6.98 2.31 -7.28
CA LEU A 77 -7.81 1.11 -7.08
C LEU A 77 -7.49 0.42 -5.75
N VAL A 78 -6.22 0.31 -5.36
CA VAL A 78 -5.82 -0.21 -4.04
C VAL A 78 -6.58 0.53 -2.94
N GLN A 79 -6.58 1.87 -2.97
CA GLN A 79 -7.24 2.67 -1.93
C GLN A 79 -8.77 2.49 -1.94
N LEU A 80 -9.40 2.45 -3.11
CA LEU A 80 -10.85 2.20 -3.22
C LEU A 80 -11.26 0.84 -2.66
N PHE A 81 -10.44 -0.19 -2.86
CA PHE A 81 -10.70 -1.53 -2.32
C PHE A 81 -10.57 -1.56 -0.80
N TYR A 82 -9.55 -0.91 -0.23
CA TYR A 82 -9.43 -0.76 1.23
C TYR A 82 -10.56 0.07 1.83
N ILE A 83 -10.95 1.20 1.21
CA ILE A 83 -12.09 2.01 1.66
C ILE A 83 -13.37 1.16 1.64
N SER A 84 -13.64 0.46 0.55
CA SER A 84 -14.83 -0.40 0.43
C SER A 84 -14.83 -1.47 1.53
N PHE A 85 -13.69 -2.13 1.74
CA PHE A 85 -13.50 -3.12 2.80
C PHE A 85 -13.82 -2.56 4.19
N PHE A 86 -13.28 -1.38 4.55
CA PHE A 86 -13.54 -0.78 5.87
C PHE A 86 -14.95 -0.22 6.05
N LEU A 87 -15.64 0.11 4.94
CA LEU A 87 -17.05 0.48 4.95
C LEU A 87 -18.00 -0.72 4.90
N ASP A 88 -17.47 -1.94 5.00
CA ASP A 88 -18.23 -3.20 4.88
C ASP A 88 -19.03 -3.30 3.55
N LYS A 89 -18.50 -2.64 2.51
CA LYS A 89 -19.01 -2.76 1.15
C LYS A 89 -18.16 -3.78 0.43
N ARG A 90 -18.77 -4.81 -0.15
CA ARG A 90 -18.04 -5.73 -1.03
C ARG A 90 -17.45 -4.91 -2.19
N PRO A 91 -16.11 -4.84 -2.32
CA PRO A 91 -15.52 -4.10 -3.41
C PRO A 91 -15.91 -4.79 -4.72
N SER A 92 -16.63 -4.06 -5.55
CA SER A 92 -17.14 -4.57 -6.82
C SER A 92 -16.02 -4.58 -7.85
N PRO A 93 -15.81 -5.66 -8.61
CA PRO A 93 -14.89 -5.67 -9.75
C PRO A 93 -15.21 -4.57 -10.78
N TRP A 94 -16.47 -4.16 -10.84
CA TRP A 94 -16.93 -3.05 -11.70
C TRP A 94 -16.29 -1.71 -11.35
N CYS A 95 -15.76 -1.54 -10.13
CA CYS A 95 -14.99 -0.36 -9.74
C CYS A 95 -13.83 -0.09 -10.71
N PHE A 96 -13.18 -1.13 -11.24
CA PHE A 96 -12.14 -1.00 -12.26
C PHE A 96 -12.65 -0.24 -13.49
N PHE A 97 -13.79 -0.66 -14.05
CA PHE A 97 -14.37 -0.07 -15.26
C PHE A 97 -14.81 1.38 -15.04
N PHE A 98 -15.42 1.68 -13.88
CA PHE A 98 -15.82 3.06 -13.54
C PHE A 98 -14.62 3.99 -13.31
N CYS A 99 -13.46 3.45 -12.92
CA CYS A 99 -12.26 4.22 -12.71
C CYS A 99 -11.42 4.41 -13.99
N LEU A 100 -11.69 3.69 -15.09
CA LEU A 100 -10.94 3.84 -16.34
C LEU A 100 -10.77 5.29 -16.82
N PRO A 101 -11.78 6.18 -16.73
CA PRO A 101 -11.60 7.58 -17.12
C PRO A 101 -10.49 8.33 -16.35
N LEU A 102 -10.12 7.88 -15.15
CA LEU A 102 -9.04 8.50 -14.37
C LEU A 102 -7.69 8.46 -15.10
N ILE A 103 -7.48 7.50 -16.01
CA ILE A 103 -6.24 7.38 -16.78
C ILE A 103 -6.00 8.58 -17.72
N LEU A 104 -7.07 9.28 -18.09
CA LEU A 104 -7.03 10.46 -18.95
C LEU A 104 -6.51 11.70 -18.20
N LEU A 105 -6.47 11.65 -16.86
CA LEU A 105 -5.97 12.75 -16.06
C LEU A 105 -4.45 12.94 -16.25
N PRO A 106 -3.95 14.20 -16.20
CA PRO A 106 -2.52 14.47 -16.10
C PRO A 106 -1.94 13.79 -14.84
N LEU A 107 -0.68 13.35 -14.92
CA LEU A 107 -0.04 12.59 -13.82
C LEU A 107 -0.09 13.33 -12.47
N PRO A 108 0.17 14.65 -12.37
CA PRO A 108 0.05 15.35 -11.09
C PRO A 108 -1.38 15.37 -10.54
N VAL A 109 -2.40 15.49 -11.41
CA VAL A 109 -3.81 15.47 -11.01
C VAL A 109 -4.21 14.08 -10.54
N LEU A 110 -3.79 13.03 -11.25
CA LEU A 110 -4.00 11.65 -10.85
C LEU A 110 -3.32 11.33 -9.52
N GLY A 111 -2.09 11.84 -9.31
CA GLY A 111 -1.39 11.76 -8.02
C GLY A 111 -2.14 12.46 -6.89
N GLY A 112 -2.75 13.62 -7.16
CA GLY A 112 -3.64 14.29 -6.21
C GLY A 112 -4.90 13.48 -5.87
N VAL A 113 -5.54 12.87 -6.86
CA VAL A 113 -6.68 11.96 -6.66
C VAL A 113 -6.27 10.77 -5.79
N TYR A 114 -5.14 10.13 -6.11
CA TYR A 114 -4.56 9.07 -5.30
C TYR A 114 -4.35 9.51 -3.85
N ALA A 115 -3.71 10.67 -3.63
CA ALA A 115 -3.42 11.18 -2.30
C ALA A 115 -4.71 11.41 -1.49
N LEU A 116 -5.76 11.97 -2.09
CA LEU A 116 -7.06 12.16 -1.43
C LEU A 116 -7.72 10.83 -1.05
N LEU A 117 -7.71 9.85 -1.96
CA LEU A 117 -8.20 8.50 -1.67
C LEU A 117 -7.41 7.85 -0.53
N PHE A 118 -6.09 8.01 -0.53
CA PHE A 118 -5.25 7.44 0.51
C PHE A 118 -5.48 8.10 1.88
N LEU A 119 -5.62 9.43 1.91
CA LEU A 119 -5.97 10.17 3.13
C LEU A 119 -7.35 9.76 3.67
N LEU A 120 -8.34 9.56 2.78
CA LEU A 120 -9.66 9.06 3.18
C LEU A 120 -9.57 7.65 3.77
N HIS A 121 -8.82 6.75 3.14
CA HIS A 121 -8.54 5.43 3.69
C HIS A 121 -7.90 5.53 5.08
N ALA A 122 -6.83 6.31 5.22
CA ALA A 122 -6.14 6.47 6.50
C ALA A 122 -7.06 7.07 7.58
N PHE A 123 -7.91 8.03 7.22
CA PHE A 123 -8.89 8.63 8.11
C PHE A 123 -9.93 7.60 8.60
N ILE A 124 -10.47 6.77 7.71
CA ILE A 124 -11.41 5.71 8.07
C ILE A 124 -10.74 4.70 9.02
N ALA A 125 -9.52 4.26 8.69
CA ALA A 125 -8.76 3.34 9.53
C ALA A 125 -8.51 3.94 10.93
N PHE A 126 -8.06 5.19 11.01
CA PHE A 126 -7.85 5.89 12.27
C PHE A 126 -9.16 6.02 13.09
N SER A 127 -10.27 6.31 12.42
CA SER A 127 -11.59 6.45 13.05
C SER A 127 -12.04 5.12 13.68
N LEU A 128 -11.85 3.99 12.99
CA LEU A 128 -12.14 2.66 13.51
C LEU A 128 -11.29 2.32 14.74
N TRP A 129 -10.00 2.69 14.72
CA TRP A 129 -9.11 2.51 15.85
C TRP A 129 -9.54 3.34 17.06
N LYS A 130 -9.83 4.63 16.87
CA LYS A 130 -10.28 5.53 17.95
C LYS A 130 -11.59 5.08 18.59
N GLN A 131 -12.51 4.53 17.79
CA GLN A 131 -13.77 3.97 18.29
C GLN A 131 -13.61 2.61 19.00
N LYS A 132 -12.38 2.10 19.15
CA LYS A 132 -12.08 0.76 19.69
C LYS A 132 -12.80 -0.37 18.95
N LYS A 133 -13.13 -0.15 17.67
CA LYS A 133 -13.71 -1.16 16.77
C LYS A 133 -12.65 -1.97 16.03
N ALA A 134 -11.38 -1.66 16.26
CA ALA A 134 -10.25 -2.34 15.66
C ALA A 134 -9.64 -3.39 16.60
N LYS A 135 -9.00 -4.42 16.03
CA LYS A 135 -8.33 -5.48 16.78
C LYS A 135 -7.08 -4.98 17.52
N PRO A 136 -6.60 -5.75 18.52
CA PRO A 136 -5.26 -5.57 19.08
C PRO A 136 -4.22 -5.49 17.95
N PHE A 137 -3.22 -4.62 18.10
CA PHE A 137 -2.16 -4.34 17.11
C PHE A 137 -2.56 -3.55 15.86
N PHE A 138 -3.79 -3.05 15.75
CA PHE A 138 -4.17 -2.14 14.65
C PHE A 138 -3.33 -0.84 14.61
N GLY A 139 -2.71 -0.45 15.74
CA GLY A 139 -1.74 0.65 15.75
C GLY A 139 -0.53 0.42 14.84
N LEU A 140 -0.13 -0.84 14.61
CA LEU A 140 0.93 -1.17 13.64
C LEU A 140 0.48 -0.96 12.20
N TYR A 141 -0.81 -1.19 11.90
CA TYR A 141 -1.39 -0.86 10.60
C TYR A 141 -1.36 0.65 10.35
N LEU A 142 -1.77 1.44 11.36
CA LEU A 142 -1.70 2.91 11.29
C LEU A 142 -0.27 3.42 11.13
N LEU A 143 0.71 2.80 11.81
CA LEU A 143 2.12 3.10 11.61
C LEU A 143 2.55 2.77 10.17
N GLY A 144 2.09 1.65 9.61
CA GLY A 144 2.30 1.30 8.21
C GLY A 144 1.76 2.37 7.26
N LEU A 145 0.53 2.84 7.46
CA LEU A 145 -0.06 3.93 6.68
C LEU A 145 0.75 5.22 6.81
N PHE A 146 1.18 5.58 8.02
CA PHE A 146 2.00 6.76 8.25
C PHE A 146 3.33 6.69 7.49
N LEU A 147 4.05 5.57 7.57
CA LEU A 147 5.29 5.37 6.81
C LEU A 147 5.04 5.43 5.30
N PHE A 148 3.90 4.92 4.84
CA PHE A 148 3.54 5.01 3.42
C PHE A 148 3.26 6.46 2.98
N ILE A 149 2.67 7.31 3.83
CA ILE A 149 2.57 8.75 3.59
C ILE A 149 3.96 9.38 3.44
N CYS A 150 4.92 9.02 4.31
CA CYS A 150 6.30 9.51 4.21
C CYS A 150 6.98 9.07 2.89
N CYS A 151 6.69 7.86 2.43
CA CYS A 151 7.12 7.37 1.11
C CYS A 151 6.52 8.23 -0.01
N ASP A 152 5.21 8.46 -0.01
CA ASP A 152 4.52 9.23 -1.05
C ASP A 152 5.01 10.68 -1.10
N ILE A 153 5.26 11.31 0.06
CA ILE A 153 5.87 12.64 0.13
C ILE A 153 7.26 12.61 -0.52
N SER A 154 8.07 11.58 -0.26
CA SER A 154 9.41 11.44 -0.86
C SER A 154 9.34 11.26 -2.38
N VAL A 155 8.35 10.49 -2.89
CA VAL A 155 8.09 10.33 -4.33
C VAL A 155 7.65 11.64 -4.95
N ALA A 156 6.71 12.35 -4.32
CA ALA A 156 6.19 13.63 -4.82
C ALA A 156 7.28 14.71 -4.87
N ILE A 157 8.10 14.83 -3.82
CA ILE A 157 9.27 15.73 -3.82
C ILE A 157 10.23 15.33 -4.94
N GLY A 158 10.51 14.03 -5.09
CA GLY A 158 11.40 13.51 -6.14
C GLY A 158 10.91 13.83 -7.56
N TYR A 159 9.59 13.84 -7.78
CA TYR A 159 8.98 14.22 -9.05
C TYR A 159 9.21 15.69 -9.41
N PHE A 160 9.16 16.60 -8.44
CA PHE A 160 9.39 18.04 -8.66
C PHE A 160 10.86 18.45 -8.58
N SER A 161 11.74 17.55 -8.17
CA SER A 161 13.17 17.83 -8.00
C SER A 161 14.02 16.70 -8.59
N ALA A 162 14.60 15.86 -7.74
CA ALA A 162 15.30 14.65 -8.15
C ALA A 162 14.93 13.49 -7.21
N PRO A 163 14.66 12.29 -7.74
CA PRO A 163 14.28 11.15 -6.92
C PRO A 163 15.44 10.75 -6.00
N ASN A 164 15.13 10.44 -4.74
CA ASN A 164 16.04 9.79 -3.81
C ASN A 164 15.53 8.37 -3.51
N PRO A 165 15.96 7.36 -4.29
CA PRO A 165 15.44 6.00 -4.16
C PRO A 165 15.71 5.39 -2.77
N ILE A 166 16.82 5.73 -2.12
CA ILE A 166 17.12 5.20 -0.78
C ILE A 166 16.09 5.72 0.23
N LEU A 167 15.79 7.02 0.19
CA LEU A 167 14.80 7.64 1.09
C LEU A 167 13.39 7.06 0.88
N ILE A 168 12.98 6.88 -0.39
CA ILE A 168 11.70 6.25 -0.74
C ILE A 168 11.63 4.85 -0.12
N TRP A 169 12.67 4.04 -0.28
CA TRP A 169 12.67 2.64 0.13
C TRP A 169 12.80 2.42 1.65
N ILE A 170 13.44 3.34 2.37
CA ILE A 170 13.47 3.32 3.85
C ILE A 170 12.06 3.48 4.44
N PHE A 171 11.16 4.22 3.76
CA PHE A 171 9.77 4.34 4.19
C PHE A 171 8.87 3.25 3.60
N TYR A 172 9.06 2.93 2.32
CA TYR A 172 8.20 2.02 1.58
C TYR A 172 8.31 0.56 2.07
N ALA A 173 9.51 0.01 2.19
CA ALA A 173 9.61 -1.42 2.53
C ALA A 173 9.08 -1.74 3.94
N PRO A 174 9.37 -0.93 5.00
CA PRO A 174 8.76 -1.13 6.30
C PRO A 174 7.24 -0.91 6.31
N SER A 175 6.73 0.03 5.52
CA SER A 175 5.28 0.23 5.41
C SER A 175 4.59 -1.02 4.83
N GLN A 176 5.14 -1.61 3.77
CA GLN A 176 4.58 -2.82 3.15
C GLN A 176 4.57 -4.02 4.10
N ILE A 177 5.61 -4.22 4.94
CA ILE A 177 5.54 -5.24 5.99
C ILE A 177 4.37 -4.96 6.90
N LEU A 178 4.32 -3.76 7.47
CA LEU A 178 3.36 -3.46 8.53
C LEU A 178 1.94 -3.64 8.00
N LEU A 179 1.64 -3.12 6.82
CA LEU A 179 0.33 -3.25 6.18
C LEU A 179 -0.02 -4.72 5.89
N ALA A 180 0.92 -5.51 5.39
CA ALA A 180 0.64 -6.88 5.02
C ALA A 180 0.57 -7.85 6.20
N PHE A 181 1.45 -7.74 7.19
CA PHE A 181 1.46 -8.62 8.36
C PHE A 181 0.34 -8.30 9.35
N THR A 182 -0.12 -7.05 9.37
CA THR A 182 -1.33 -6.68 10.11
C THR A 182 -2.62 -7.01 9.35
N ALA A 183 -2.54 -7.55 8.11
CA ALA A 183 -3.71 -7.99 7.36
C ALA A 183 -4.54 -9.06 8.11
N LYS A 184 -3.90 -9.95 8.86
CA LYS A 184 -4.59 -10.92 9.74
C LYS A 184 -5.41 -10.23 10.85
N ALA A 185 -5.03 -9.02 11.22
CA ALA A 185 -5.71 -8.18 12.21
C ALA A 185 -6.75 -7.22 11.58
N LEU A 186 -6.90 -7.23 10.24
CA LEU A 186 -7.90 -6.44 9.53
C LEU A 186 -9.36 -6.95 9.54
N PRO A 187 -9.73 -8.20 9.94
CA PRO A 187 -11.08 -8.65 9.62
C PRO A 187 -12.12 -7.78 10.36
N PRO A 188 -13.16 -7.35 9.64
CA PRO A 188 -14.16 -6.44 10.19
C PRO A 188 -15.05 -7.21 11.20
N LEU A 189 -15.66 -6.51 12.16
CA LEU A 189 -17.02 -6.74 12.71
C LEU A 189 -17.28 -5.88 13.98
N PRO A 190 -18.49 -5.35 14.25
CA PRO A 190 -19.71 -5.31 13.43
C PRO A 190 -20.40 -3.93 13.30
N ARG A 191 -21.39 -3.89 12.38
CA ARG A 191 -22.48 -2.91 12.13
C ARG A 191 -22.14 -1.63 11.36
N PRO A 192 -23.09 -1.17 10.51
CA PRO A 192 -22.89 -0.03 9.62
C PRO A 192 -22.38 1.19 10.38
N PHE A 193 -21.49 1.93 9.73
CA PHE A 193 -21.08 3.27 10.13
C PHE A 193 -22.34 4.11 10.31
N VAL A 194 -22.80 4.26 11.56
CA VAL A 194 -23.74 5.33 11.91
C VAL A 194 -22.89 6.59 11.98
N LEU A 195 -22.94 7.40 10.94
CA LEU A 195 -22.67 8.82 11.06
C LEU A 195 -23.74 9.35 12.02
N TYR A 196 -23.40 9.49 13.30
CA TYR A 196 -24.28 10.23 14.20
C TYR A 196 -24.30 11.70 13.75
N PRO A 197 -25.47 12.37 13.84
CA PRO A 197 -25.66 13.75 13.42
C PRO A 197 -24.74 14.73 14.15
#